data_AF-A0AAC9T2M6-F1
#
_entry.id   AF-A0AAC9T2M6-F1
#
_cell.length_a   1.000
_cell.length_b   1.000
_cell.length_c   1.000
_cell.angle_alpha   90.00
_cell.angle_beta   90.00
_cell.angle_gamma   90.00
#
_symmetry.space_group_name_H-M   'P 1'
#
loop_
_entity.id
_entity.type
_entity.pdbx_description
1 polymer ?
#
loop_
_entity_poly.entity_id
_entity_poly.type
_entity_poly.pdbx_seq_one_letter_code
_entity_poly.pdbx_strand_id
1 'polypeptide(L)'
;MHLDPFEGSSPEYRRTSLPETRRRARRDVTIENPQQIRRFESWYNPQVHQATGVIIAQTNANPDQALRCLVRHAKSTGVSVDAVAADVIAGKITFT
;
A
#
# COMPACT_ATOMS: atom_id res chain seq x y z
N MET A 1 -4.01 -58.49 -32.60
CA MET A 1 -4.43 -59.01 -31.27
C MET A 1 -3.33 -59.98 -30.86
N HIS A 2 -2.69 -59.98 -29.69
CA HIS A 2 -2.91 -59.34 -28.38
C HIS A 2 -1.71 -59.77 -27.48
N LEU A 3 -1.05 -58.80 -26.82
CA LEU A 3 -0.26 -58.86 -25.55
C LEU A 3 0.97 -59.80 -25.45
N ASP A 4 2.09 -59.54 -24.74
CA ASP A 4 2.69 -58.57 -23.79
C ASP A 4 4.25 -58.76 -23.92
N PRO A 5 5.22 -58.12 -23.21
CA PRO A 5 5.17 -57.23 -22.02
C PRO A 5 6.08 -55.97 -22.13
N PHE A 6 5.97 -54.99 -21.22
CA PHE A 6 7.13 -54.11 -20.97
C PHE A 6 7.19 -53.59 -19.53
N GLU A 7 8.31 -53.92 -18.89
CA GLU A 7 8.81 -53.31 -17.66
C GLU A 7 8.99 -51.81 -17.83
N GLY A 8 8.21 -51.03 -17.08
CA GLY A 8 8.41 -49.59 -16.96
C GLY A 8 9.56 -49.29 -16.00
N SER A 9 10.78 -49.22 -16.52
CA SER A 9 11.91 -48.53 -15.87
C SER A 9 11.51 -47.09 -15.52
N SER A 10 11.47 -46.76 -14.23
CA SER A 10 11.38 -45.39 -13.73
C SER A 10 12.71 -44.66 -13.93
N PRO A 11 12.80 -43.60 -14.75
CA PRO A 11 13.92 -42.67 -14.67
C PRO A 11 13.60 -41.64 -13.59
N GLU A 12 14.40 -41.64 -12.52
CA GLU A 12 14.47 -40.57 -11.55
C GLU A 12 14.74 -39.23 -12.26
N TYR A 13 13.68 -38.43 -12.43
CA TYR A 13 13.84 -37.04 -12.86
C TYR A 13 14.26 -36.21 -11.66
N ARG A 14 15.58 -36.12 -11.47
CA ARG A 14 16.29 -35.20 -10.59
C ARG A 14 15.83 -33.77 -10.87
N ARG A 15 14.77 -33.31 -10.21
CA ARG A 15 14.29 -31.93 -10.29
C ARG A 15 15.14 -31.06 -9.37
N THR A 16 16.13 -30.44 -9.99
CA THR A 16 16.99 -29.38 -9.46
C THR A 16 16.20 -28.31 -8.71
N SER A 17 16.57 -28.12 -7.45
CA SER A 17 16.16 -27.03 -6.57
C SER A 17 16.70 -25.68 -7.09
N LEU A 18 15.81 -24.71 -7.33
CA LEU A 18 16.13 -23.31 -7.62
C LEU A 18 14.90 -22.44 -7.29
N PRO A 19 15.10 -21.18 -6.88
CA PRO A 19 15.64 -20.72 -5.62
C PRO A 19 14.52 -20.30 -4.64
N GLU A 20 14.87 -20.28 -3.36
CA GLU A 20 14.04 -19.83 -2.24
C GLU A 20 13.68 -18.33 -2.40
N THR A 21 12.58 -18.03 -3.10
CA THR A 21 11.99 -16.69 -3.03
C THR A 21 11.48 -16.48 -1.61
N ARG A 22 12.25 -15.71 -0.85
CA ARG A 22 11.94 -15.18 0.48
C ARG A 22 10.67 -14.32 0.40
N ARG A 23 9.50 -14.97 0.40
CA ARG A 23 8.20 -14.32 0.52
C ARG A 23 8.09 -13.80 1.95
N ARG A 24 8.44 -12.53 2.17
CA ARG A 24 8.12 -11.79 3.38
C ARG A 24 6.63 -11.99 3.68
N ALA A 25 6.35 -12.49 4.89
CA ALA A 25 5.03 -12.56 5.46
C ALA A 25 4.31 -11.22 5.25
N ARG A 26 3.32 -11.21 4.36
CA ARG A 26 2.31 -10.15 4.36
C ARG A 26 1.57 -10.32 5.68
N ARG A 27 1.82 -9.40 6.61
CA ARG A 27 1.07 -9.32 7.87
C ARG A 27 -0.39 -9.20 7.50
N ASP A 28 -1.18 -10.14 8.00
CA ASP A 28 -2.64 -10.05 8.01
C ASP A 28 -2.99 -8.82 8.85
N VAL A 29 -3.41 -7.73 8.19
CA VAL A 29 -3.87 -6.53 8.89
C VAL A 29 -5.33 -6.79 9.24
N THR A 30 -5.56 -7.44 10.38
CA THR A 30 -6.88 -7.48 11.00
C THR A 30 -7.29 -6.03 11.26
N ILE A 31 -8.29 -5.52 10.54
CA ILE A 31 -8.83 -4.18 10.79
C ILE A 31 -9.81 -4.32 11.97
N GLU A 32 -9.29 -4.17 13.19
CA GLU A 32 -9.99 -4.54 14.43
C GLU A 32 -11.01 -3.50 14.93
N ASN A 33 -11.28 -2.40 14.20
CA ASN A 33 -12.14 -1.36 14.73
C ASN A 33 -13.00 -0.63 13.65
N PRO A 34 -14.35 -0.67 13.75
CA PRO A 34 -15.26 0.11 12.90
C PRO A 34 -15.03 1.63 12.96
N GLN A 35 -14.48 2.17 14.06
CA GLN A 35 -14.13 3.59 14.15
C GLN A 35 -12.86 3.91 13.33
N GLN A 36 -11.98 2.93 13.13
CA GLN A 36 -10.86 3.02 12.19
C GLN A 36 -11.41 3.08 10.76
N ILE A 37 -12.41 2.25 10.43
CA ILE A 37 -13.15 2.23 9.15
C ILE A 37 -13.81 3.60 8.86
N ARG A 38 -14.41 4.26 9.86
CA ARG A 38 -14.95 5.62 9.68
C ARG A 38 -13.89 6.71 9.55
N ARG A 39 -12.72 6.59 10.19
CA ARG A 39 -11.53 7.42 9.87
C ARG A 39 -11.12 7.27 8.41
N PHE A 40 -11.30 6.07 7.84
CA PHE A 40 -11.07 5.79 6.43
C PHE A 40 -12.12 6.41 5.48
N GLU A 41 -13.23 6.99 5.94
CA GLU A 41 -14.14 7.73 5.03
C GLU A 41 -13.52 9.05 4.53
N SER A 42 -12.63 9.70 5.30
CA SER A 42 -11.81 10.80 4.75
C SER A 42 -10.68 10.29 3.82
N TRP A 43 -10.32 9.02 3.99
CA TRP A 43 -9.37 8.26 3.18
C TRP A 43 -10.00 7.71 1.90
N TYR A 44 -11.33 7.81 1.74
CA TYR A 44 -12.02 7.45 0.51
C TYR A 44 -11.59 8.33 -0.66
N ASN A 45 -10.95 9.47 -0.38
CA ASN A 45 -10.21 10.23 -1.36
C ASN A 45 -8.76 9.73 -1.45
N PRO A 46 -8.38 8.97 -2.49
CA PRO A 46 -7.05 8.38 -2.61
C PRO A 46 -5.96 9.46 -2.71
N GLN A 47 -6.27 10.64 -3.27
CA GLN A 47 -5.31 11.74 -3.34
C GLN A 47 -5.03 12.33 -1.96
N VAL A 48 -6.06 12.56 -1.14
CA VAL A 48 -5.86 13.06 0.23
C VAL A 48 -5.04 12.08 1.05
N HIS A 49 -5.30 10.78 0.88
CA HIS A 49 -4.50 9.74 1.53
C HIS A 49 -3.02 9.79 1.09
N GLN A 50 -2.77 9.82 -0.22
CA GLN A 50 -1.41 9.87 -0.76
C GLN A 50 -0.66 11.13 -0.32
N ALA A 51 -1.31 12.31 -0.40
CA ALA A 51 -0.74 13.56 0.07
C ALA A 51 -0.40 13.53 1.56
N THR A 52 -1.28 12.92 2.38
CA THR A 52 -1.00 12.70 3.80
C THR A 52 0.27 11.85 4.00
N GLY A 53 0.45 10.79 3.20
CA GLY A 53 1.66 9.98 3.18
C GLY A 53 2.92 10.77 2.83
N VAL A 54 2.84 11.67 1.84
CA VAL A 54 3.94 12.57 1.45
C VAL A 54 4.31 13.50 2.61
N ILE A 55 3.32 14.09 3.29
CA ILE A 55 3.55 14.99 4.42
C ILE A 55 4.20 14.25 5.60
N ILE A 56 3.78 13.02 5.89
CA ILE A 56 4.43 12.16 6.90
C ILE A 56 5.90 11.96 6.55
N ALA A 57 6.21 11.65 5.28
CA ALA A 57 7.59 11.46 4.85
C ALA A 57 8.44 12.73 4.95
N GLN A 58 7.85 13.91 4.72
CA GLN A 58 8.54 15.20 4.83
C GLN A 58 8.79 15.63 6.27
N THR A 59 7.84 15.39 7.17
CA THR A 59 7.81 16.00 8.52
C THR A 59 8.02 15.00 9.65
N ASN A 60 7.98 13.69 9.36
CA ASN A 60 7.94 12.62 10.35
C ASN A 60 6.77 12.73 11.35
N ALA A 61 5.71 13.47 10.99
CA ALA A 61 4.51 13.63 11.80
C ALA A 61 3.64 12.37 11.79
N ASN A 62 2.75 12.21 12.78
CA ASN A 62 1.77 11.14 12.75
C ASN A 62 0.64 11.43 11.73
N PRO A 63 -0.15 10.42 11.30
CA PRO A 63 -1.14 10.59 10.24
C PRO A 63 -2.22 11.63 10.55
N ASP A 64 -2.71 11.69 11.79
CA ASP A 64 -3.68 12.69 12.22
C ASP A 64 -3.11 14.12 12.13
N GLN A 65 -1.85 14.31 12.51
CA GLN A 65 -1.16 15.59 12.40
C GLN A 65 -0.95 16.00 10.93
N ALA A 66 -0.49 15.07 10.09
CA ALA A 66 -0.28 15.31 8.66
C ALA A 66 -1.59 15.72 7.96
N LEU A 67 -2.69 15.01 8.24
CA LEU A 67 -4.01 15.36 7.71
C LEU A 67 -4.49 16.72 8.21
N ARG A 68 -4.28 17.03 9.50
CA ARG A 68 -4.59 18.36 10.04
C ARG A 68 -3.79 19.46 9.37
N CYS A 69 -2.50 19.24 9.08
CA CYS A 69 -1.67 20.19 8.35
C CYS A 69 -2.22 20.45 6.94
N LEU A 70 -2.57 19.40 6.22
CA LEU A 70 -3.19 19.49 4.89
C LEU A 70 -4.50 20.30 4.92
N VAL A 71 -5.41 19.97 5.83
CA VAL A 71 -6.71 20.67 5.97
C VAL A 71 -6.53 22.12 6.42
N ARG A 72 -5.60 22.37 7.35
CA ARG A 72 -5.28 23.74 7.80
C ARG A 72 -4.74 24.57 6.64
N HIS A 73 -3.85 24.01 5.82
CA HIS A 73 -3.30 24.70 4.67
C HIS A 73 -4.40 25.06 3.68
N ALA A 74 -5.26 24.11 3.30
CA ALA A 74 -6.41 24.35 2.44
C ALA A 74 -7.33 25.47 2.95
N LYS A 75 -7.66 25.46 4.25
CA LYS A 75 -8.45 26.54 4.88
C LYS A 75 -7.75 27.90 4.83
N SER A 76 -6.44 27.93 5.04
CA SER A 76 -5.66 29.17 5.04
C SER A 76 -5.51 29.79 3.65
N THR A 77 -5.46 28.96 2.61
CA THR A 77 -5.31 29.40 1.22
C THR A 77 -6.65 29.58 0.51
N GLY A 78 -7.76 29.15 1.13
CA GLY A 78 -9.09 29.21 0.54
C GLY A 78 -9.32 28.22 -0.60
N VAL A 79 -8.44 27.24 -0.78
CA VAL A 79 -8.59 26.19 -1.81
C VAL A 79 -9.14 24.90 -1.21
N SER A 80 -9.65 24.02 -2.06
CA SER A 80 -10.14 22.71 -1.62
C SER A 80 -8.99 21.82 -1.14
N VAL A 81 -9.28 20.94 -0.19
CA VAL A 81 -8.30 19.95 0.32
C VAL A 81 -7.80 19.06 -0.83
N ASP A 82 -8.65 18.79 -1.80
CA ASP A 82 -8.33 18.02 -3.02
C ASP A 82 -7.25 18.69 -3.88
N ALA A 83 -7.40 20.00 -4.12
CA ALA A 83 -6.43 20.79 -4.89
C ALA A 83 -5.08 20.85 -4.17
N VAL A 84 -5.08 21.07 -2.86
CA VAL A 84 -3.83 21.03 -2.06
C VAL A 84 -3.23 19.63 -2.09
N ALA A 85 -4.03 18.58 -1.97
CA ALA A 85 -3.52 17.21 -2.05
C ALA A 85 -2.83 16.93 -3.39
N ALA A 86 -3.42 17.36 -4.50
CA ALA A 86 -2.80 17.26 -5.82
C ALA A 86 -1.47 18.02 -5.90
N ASP A 87 -1.39 19.24 -5.36
CA ASP A 87 -0.18 20.04 -5.38
C ASP A 87 0.93 19.50 -4.47
N VAL A 88 0.57 18.86 -3.36
CA VAL A 88 1.50 18.13 -2.48
C VAL A 88 2.07 16.90 -3.19
N ILE A 89 1.21 16.11 -3.84
CA ILE A 89 1.64 14.93 -4.60
C ILE A 89 2.54 15.35 -5.77
N ALA A 90 2.23 16.47 -6.43
CA ALA A 90 3.04 17.05 -7.49
C ALA A 90 4.34 17.70 -6.99
N GLY A 91 4.57 17.76 -5.67
CA GLY A 91 5.77 18.35 -5.06
C GLY A 91 5.83 19.87 -5.13
N LYS A 92 4.72 20.55 -5.46
CA LYS A 92 4.66 22.03 -5.51
C LYS A 92 4.53 22.64 -4.12
N ILE A 93 3.93 21.91 -3.18
CA ILE A 93 3.78 22.30 -1.78
C ILE A 93 4.59 21.31 -0.94
N THR A 94 5.49 21.85 -0.12
CA THR A 94 6.30 21.08 0.83
C THR A 94 5.97 21.56 2.25
N PHE A 95 5.79 20.61 3.16
CA PHE A 95 5.59 20.87 4.58
C PHE A 95 6.90 20.59 5.33
N THR A 96 7.24 21.47 6.27
CA THR A 96 8.44 21.39 7.13
C THR A 96 8.03 21.41 8.59
#